data_AF-A0A849HZE5-F1
#
_entry.id   AF-A0A849HZE5-F1
#
_cell.length_a   1.000
_cell.length_b   1.000
_cell.length_c   1.000
_cell.angle_alpha   90.00
_cell.angle_beta   90.00
_cell.angle_gamma   90.00
#
_symmetry.space_group_name_H-M   'P 1'
#
loop_
_entity.id
_entity.type
_entity.pdbx_description
1 polymer ?
#
loop_
_entity_poly.entity_id
_entity_poly.type
_entity_poly.pdbx_seq_one_letter_code
_entity_poly.pdbx_strand_id
1 'polypeptide(L)'
;MSIPYDPINLHRLIVETADILNLDSLSVVEKDFHVTQAIHVLSEIKNDDFSLIFQGGTSLAKAHRIIERMSEDCDFRIHVKESWIHLNPSQKRNRLRDFRYEMIAYLKKFDFLIAEDSIKVRDAGNYFQFNLLYSSLYDKSNVLRPHIQLEFMAVTSKLPTQLIPITTLIKQVLGENVDHPEKSIGCVSISETTAEKWVALTRRVSNATRNPAAFLDPTLVRHIYDLYCIGEKKKINEEVFPLINSLIKEDITRYKNQNTDYAKNPIAEIKSALLMLSESKEWEKNWDIFTQEMVYGENRPNYQTALHHLNRLSEHIFSSLKLNYEPKSGYFKPISEMRSHHQAWFQASLPSEIESLRNSENDTLKKIGGYLTVLTNQQNNSPQKEAQSRELLELLTKSALRDPTQSPLLRSVAPVFSQAAQAFFEKKKIHSQGLVR
;
A
#
# COMPACT_ATOMS: atom_id res chain seq x y z
N MET A 1 -12.94 -15.58 22.39
CA MET A 1 -11.76 -16.01 23.17
C MET A 1 -10.52 -16.01 22.30
N SER A 2 -9.40 -15.48 22.84
CA SER A 2 -8.04 -15.65 22.32
C SER A 2 -7.64 -17.13 22.31
N ILE A 3 -6.66 -17.51 21.50
CA ILE A 3 -6.18 -18.90 21.43
C ILE A 3 -5.21 -19.09 22.60
N PRO A 4 -5.52 -19.89 23.63
CA PRO A 4 -4.57 -20.14 24.70
C PRO A 4 -3.33 -20.83 24.13
N TYR A 5 -2.13 -20.42 24.54
CA TYR A 5 -0.90 -21.07 24.10
C TYR A 5 0.16 -21.10 25.19
N ASP A 6 0.90 -22.19 25.23
CA ASP A 6 2.18 -22.31 25.92
C ASP A 6 3.31 -21.92 24.94
N PRO A 7 4.22 -20.98 25.29
CA PRO A 7 5.27 -20.53 24.38
C PRO A 7 6.18 -21.66 23.86
N ILE A 8 6.46 -22.69 24.67
CA ILE A 8 7.32 -23.82 24.26
C ILE A 8 6.61 -24.67 23.21
N ASN A 9 5.34 -25.04 23.46
CA ASN A 9 4.56 -25.76 22.47
C ASN A 9 4.32 -24.93 21.20
N LEU A 10 4.06 -23.62 21.33
CA LEU A 10 3.88 -22.73 20.17
C LEU A 10 5.14 -22.67 19.30
N HIS A 11 6.33 -22.54 19.91
CA HIS A 11 7.60 -22.57 19.19
C HIS A 11 7.76 -23.86 18.37
N ARG A 12 7.49 -25.03 18.99
CA ARG A 12 7.55 -26.32 18.31
C ARG A 12 6.62 -26.38 17.09
N LEU A 13 5.36 -25.94 17.27
CA LEU A 13 4.37 -25.91 16.20
C LEU A 13 4.77 -24.97 15.06
N ILE A 14 5.39 -23.84 15.38
CA ILE A 14 5.90 -22.88 14.38
C ILE A 14 7.02 -23.49 13.55
N VAL A 15 8.02 -24.10 14.19
CA VAL A 15 9.14 -24.76 13.50
C VAL A 15 8.61 -25.86 12.56
N GLU A 16 7.77 -26.75 13.07
CA GLU A 16 7.19 -27.84 12.29
C GLU A 16 6.38 -27.33 11.07
N THR A 17 5.58 -26.28 11.28
CA THR A 17 4.80 -25.65 10.20
C THR A 17 5.69 -25.00 9.15
N ALA A 18 6.72 -24.28 9.58
CA ALA A 18 7.65 -23.60 8.68
C ALA A 18 8.47 -24.58 7.84
N ASP A 19 8.91 -25.69 8.44
CA ASP A 19 9.63 -26.76 7.76
C ASP A 19 8.77 -27.41 6.67
N ILE A 20 7.50 -27.74 6.97
CA ILE A 20 6.57 -28.31 5.98
C ILE A 20 6.31 -27.35 4.81
N LEU A 21 6.23 -26.05 5.11
CA LEU A 21 6.00 -25.02 4.10
C LEU A 21 7.28 -24.53 3.41
N ASN A 22 8.45 -25.08 3.76
CA ASN A 22 9.78 -24.63 3.30
C ASN A 22 9.95 -23.10 3.45
N LEU A 23 9.57 -22.54 4.61
CA LEU A 23 9.69 -21.12 4.88
C LEU A 23 11.06 -20.80 5.48
N ASP A 24 11.76 -19.84 4.88
CA ASP A 24 13.06 -19.36 5.39
C ASP A 24 12.94 -18.59 6.73
N SER A 25 11.74 -18.15 7.11
CA SER A 25 11.52 -17.26 8.26
C SER A 25 10.38 -17.74 9.16
N LEU A 26 10.72 -18.26 10.34
CA LEU A 26 9.76 -18.72 11.36
C LEU A 26 8.78 -17.62 11.82
N SER A 27 9.22 -16.36 11.80
CA SER A 27 8.41 -15.18 12.13
C SER A 27 7.15 -15.04 11.28
N VAL A 28 7.10 -15.67 10.10
CA VAL A 28 5.93 -15.72 9.24
C VAL A 28 4.78 -16.44 9.93
N VAL A 29 5.04 -17.66 10.41
CA VAL A 29 4.03 -18.51 11.03
C VAL A 29 3.62 -17.94 12.38
N GLU A 30 4.58 -17.39 13.14
CA GLU A 30 4.30 -16.67 14.37
C GLU A 30 3.37 -15.46 14.14
N LYS A 31 3.70 -14.62 13.16
CA LYS A 31 2.89 -13.44 12.86
C LYS A 31 1.48 -13.85 12.41
N ASP A 32 1.34 -14.90 11.60
CA ASP A 32 0.01 -15.44 11.25
C ASP A 32 -0.77 -15.87 12.49
N PHE A 33 -0.13 -16.53 13.46
CA PHE A 33 -0.76 -16.93 14.71
C PHE A 33 -1.35 -15.72 15.45
N HIS A 34 -0.56 -14.66 15.68
CA HIS A 34 -1.03 -13.46 16.34
C HIS A 34 -2.07 -12.66 15.53
N VAL A 35 -1.94 -12.62 14.20
CA VAL A 35 -2.95 -12.06 13.30
C VAL A 35 -4.28 -12.80 13.46
N THR A 36 -4.24 -14.14 13.49
CA THR A 36 -5.44 -14.97 13.70
C THR A 36 -6.12 -14.61 15.01
N GLN A 37 -5.35 -14.49 16.09
CA GLN A 37 -5.90 -14.12 17.40
C GLN A 37 -6.57 -12.75 17.36
N ALA A 38 -5.94 -11.75 16.74
CA ALA A 38 -6.51 -10.41 16.63
C ALA A 38 -7.83 -10.42 15.85
N ILE A 39 -7.88 -11.13 14.72
CA ILE A 39 -9.11 -11.27 13.92
C ILE A 39 -10.20 -11.99 14.73
N HIS A 40 -9.87 -13.08 15.42
CA HIS A 40 -10.81 -13.86 16.25
C HIS A 40 -11.39 -13.07 17.41
N VAL A 41 -10.60 -12.19 18.03
CA VAL A 41 -11.07 -11.30 19.10
C VAL A 41 -11.94 -10.20 18.50
N LEU A 42 -11.48 -9.51 17.45
CA LEU A 42 -12.25 -8.46 16.80
C LEU A 42 -13.58 -8.96 16.24
N SER A 43 -13.66 -10.21 15.75
CA SER A 43 -14.92 -10.77 15.24
C SER A 43 -16.01 -10.95 16.29
N GLU A 44 -15.64 -10.93 17.58
CA GLU A 44 -16.58 -11.11 18.69
C GLU A 44 -17.11 -9.80 19.26
N ILE A 45 -16.58 -8.65 18.83
CA ILE A 45 -17.06 -7.36 19.31
C ILE A 45 -18.51 -7.13 18.85
N LYS A 46 -19.40 -6.87 19.81
CA LYS A 46 -20.83 -6.60 19.55
C LYS A 46 -21.10 -5.14 19.80
N ASN A 47 -21.59 -4.45 18.79
CA ASN A 47 -21.98 -3.05 18.87
C ASN A 47 -23.33 -2.84 18.16
N ASP A 48 -24.15 -1.92 18.65
CA ASP A 48 -25.50 -1.69 18.11
C ASP A 48 -25.49 -1.00 16.74
N ASP A 49 -24.50 -0.14 16.49
CA ASP A 49 -24.38 0.69 15.28
C ASP A 49 -23.48 0.05 14.22
N PHE A 50 -22.57 -0.85 14.62
CA PHE A 50 -21.50 -1.33 13.76
C PHE A 50 -21.29 -2.84 13.82
N SER A 51 -20.75 -3.39 12.74
CA SER A 51 -20.08 -4.70 12.70
C SER A 51 -18.80 -4.62 11.89
N LEU A 52 -17.86 -5.52 12.16
CA LEU A 52 -16.59 -5.59 11.44
C LEU A 52 -16.66 -6.66 10.35
N ILE A 53 -16.24 -6.30 9.14
CA ILE A 53 -16.11 -7.20 8.00
C ILE A 53 -14.65 -7.24 7.57
N PHE A 54 -14.06 -8.43 7.52
CA PHE A 54 -12.66 -8.62 7.17
C PHE A 54 -12.41 -8.49 5.67
N GLN A 55 -11.36 -7.77 5.26
CA GLN A 55 -11.10 -7.44 3.86
C GLN A 55 -9.60 -7.40 3.52
N GLY A 56 -9.28 -6.96 2.31
CA GLY A 56 -7.91 -6.69 1.90
C GLY A 56 -7.09 -7.93 1.54
N GLY A 57 -5.77 -7.77 1.52
CA GLY A 57 -4.84 -8.85 1.16
C GLY A 57 -4.88 -10.01 2.17
N THR A 58 -4.99 -9.71 3.46
CA THR A 58 -4.99 -10.73 4.51
C THR A 58 -6.27 -11.56 4.48
N SER A 59 -7.41 -10.98 4.09
CA SER A 59 -8.65 -11.74 3.84
C SER A 59 -8.50 -12.70 2.65
N LEU A 60 -7.86 -12.27 1.55
CA LEU A 60 -7.56 -13.18 0.43
C LEU A 60 -6.63 -14.32 0.82
N ALA A 61 -5.61 -14.05 1.63
CA ALA A 61 -4.66 -15.07 2.08
C ALA A 61 -5.32 -16.06 3.04
N LYS A 62 -6.03 -15.53 4.04
CA LYS A 62 -6.40 -16.29 5.23
C LYS A 62 -7.82 -16.84 5.19
N ALA A 63 -8.77 -16.05 4.72
CA ALA A 63 -10.16 -16.46 4.59
C ALA A 63 -10.36 -17.23 3.28
N HIS A 64 -10.07 -16.59 2.16
CA HIS A 64 -10.34 -17.16 0.83
C HIS A 64 -9.26 -18.13 0.34
N ARG A 65 -8.07 -18.13 0.97
CA ARG A 65 -6.93 -19.00 0.63
C ARG A 65 -6.56 -18.90 -0.85
N ILE A 66 -6.60 -17.70 -1.41
CA ILE A 66 -6.33 -17.43 -2.82
C ILE A 66 -4.87 -17.08 -3.08
N ILE A 67 -4.24 -16.37 -2.14
CA ILE A 67 -2.87 -15.87 -2.29
C ILE A 67 -1.95 -16.50 -1.25
N GLU A 68 -0.69 -16.71 -1.63
CA GLU A 68 0.34 -17.35 -0.79
C GLU A 68 1.51 -16.37 -0.60
N ARG A 69 1.16 -15.15 -0.15
CA ARG A 69 2.12 -14.11 0.18
C ARG A 69 1.85 -13.53 1.55
N MET A 70 2.92 -13.03 2.18
CA MET A 70 2.85 -12.27 3.41
C MET A 70 1.94 -11.06 3.25
N SER A 71 1.10 -10.85 4.25
CA SER A 71 0.29 -9.67 4.39
C SER A 71 0.47 -9.14 5.80
N GLU A 72 0.96 -7.91 5.91
CA GLU A 72 1.40 -7.34 7.17
C GLU A 72 0.30 -6.58 7.91
N ASP A 73 -0.73 -6.19 7.16
CA ASP A 73 -1.82 -5.32 7.60
C ASP A 73 -3.11 -6.14 7.69
N CYS A 74 -3.97 -5.91 8.67
CA CYS A 74 -5.31 -6.49 8.74
C CYS A 74 -6.34 -5.40 8.50
N ASP A 75 -7.00 -5.47 7.35
CA ASP A 75 -7.98 -4.50 6.92
C ASP A 75 -9.39 -4.94 7.31
N PHE A 76 -10.15 -4.04 7.92
CA PHE A 76 -11.55 -4.24 8.26
C PHE A 76 -12.42 -3.11 7.69
N ARG A 77 -13.61 -3.47 7.22
CA ARG A 77 -14.70 -2.52 7.03
C ARG A 77 -15.51 -2.41 8.30
N ILE A 78 -15.86 -1.20 8.65
CA ILE A 78 -16.90 -0.92 9.64
C ILE A 78 -18.20 -0.85 8.86
N HIS A 79 -18.95 -1.95 8.87
CA HIS A 79 -20.27 -2.00 8.33
C HIS A 79 -21.22 -1.23 9.25
N VAL A 80 -21.94 -0.27 8.68
CA VAL A 80 -22.89 0.57 9.41
C VAL A 80 -24.27 -0.07 9.39
N LYS A 81 -24.89 -0.19 10.57
CA LYS A 81 -26.25 -0.70 10.74
C LYS A 81 -27.27 0.43 10.56
N GLU A 82 -28.55 0.07 10.49
CA GLU A 82 -29.65 0.98 10.18
C GLU A 82 -29.71 2.21 11.10
N SER A 83 -29.43 2.02 12.40
CA SER A 83 -29.38 3.09 13.41
C SER A 83 -28.41 4.22 13.06
N TRP A 84 -27.36 3.95 12.29
CA TRP A 84 -26.35 4.92 11.90
C TRP A 84 -26.77 5.81 10.72
N ILE A 85 -27.65 5.31 9.84
CA ILE A 85 -27.97 5.95 8.56
C ILE A 85 -28.55 7.36 8.77
N HIS A 86 -29.46 7.48 9.73
CA HIS A 86 -30.20 8.71 10.05
C HIS A 86 -29.42 9.74 10.90
N LEU A 87 -28.18 9.41 11.29
CA LEU A 87 -27.37 10.30 12.12
C LEU A 87 -26.82 11.48 11.33
N ASN A 88 -26.76 12.65 11.98
CA ASN A 88 -26.10 13.82 11.43
C ASN A 88 -24.56 13.66 11.44
N PRO A 89 -23.79 14.48 10.69
CA PRO A 89 -22.34 14.32 10.60
C PRO A 89 -21.62 14.34 11.95
N SER A 90 -22.02 15.18 12.90
CA SER A 90 -21.39 15.24 14.23
C SER A 90 -21.65 13.95 15.02
N GLN A 91 -22.88 13.44 14.99
CA GLN A 91 -23.24 12.18 15.61
C GLN A 91 -22.46 11.01 15.00
N LYS A 92 -22.35 10.94 13.67
CA LYS A 92 -21.56 9.91 12.96
C LYS A 92 -20.10 9.90 13.42
N ARG A 93 -19.47 11.07 13.52
CA ARG A 93 -18.09 11.20 14.03
C ARG A 93 -17.95 10.72 15.46
N ASN A 94 -18.90 11.10 16.34
CA ASN A 94 -18.87 10.70 17.74
C ASN A 94 -19.06 9.19 17.89
N ARG A 95 -20.03 8.58 17.20
CA ARG A 95 -20.24 7.13 17.23
C ARG A 95 -19.02 6.34 16.74
N LEU A 96 -18.37 6.78 15.65
CA LEU A 96 -17.13 6.16 15.17
C LEU A 96 -15.95 6.32 16.14
N ARG A 97 -15.84 7.47 16.81
CA ARG A 97 -14.86 7.69 17.87
C ARG A 97 -15.11 6.75 19.05
N ASP A 98 -16.34 6.66 19.52
CA ASP A 98 -16.71 5.87 20.68
C ASP A 98 -16.52 4.37 20.38
N PHE A 99 -16.90 3.91 19.17
CA PHE A 99 -16.64 2.54 18.71
C PHE A 99 -15.14 2.23 18.64
N ARG A 100 -14.30 3.18 18.17
CA ARG A 100 -12.83 3.01 18.21
C ARG A 100 -12.32 2.81 19.64
N TYR A 101 -12.79 3.60 20.60
CA TYR A 101 -12.39 3.42 22.00
C TYR A 101 -12.88 2.09 22.57
N GLU A 102 -14.09 1.66 22.21
CA GLU A 102 -14.62 0.35 22.56
C GLU A 102 -13.73 -0.78 22.02
N MET A 103 -13.32 -0.72 20.74
CA MET A 103 -12.42 -1.71 20.13
C MET A 103 -11.05 -1.76 20.81
N ILE A 104 -10.44 -0.61 21.08
CA ILE A 104 -9.15 -0.51 21.78
C ILE A 104 -9.27 -1.12 23.18
N ALA A 105 -10.33 -0.78 23.92
CA ALA A 105 -10.58 -1.33 25.24
C ALA A 105 -10.86 -2.83 25.19
N TYR A 106 -11.59 -3.31 24.18
CA TYR A 106 -11.90 -4.72 23.98
C TYR A 106 -10.63 -5.52 23.71
N LEU A 107 -9.77 -5.07 22.79
CA LEU A 107 -8.48 -5.69 22.52
C LEU A 107 -7.59 -5.76 23.77
N LYS A 108 -7.51 -4.68 24.56
CA LYS A 108 -6.76 -4.66 25.83
C LYS A 108 -7.27 -5.67 26.86
N LYS A 109 -8.57 -6.00 26.86
CA LYS A 109 -9.13 -7.06 27.73
C LYS A 109 -8.67 -8.47 27.35
N PHE A 110 -8.14 -8.65 26.13
CA PHE A 110 -7.53 -9.88 25.65
C PHE A 110 -6.00 -9.76 25.56
N ASP A 111 -5.41 -8.93 26.43
CA ASP A 111 -3.96 -8.77 26.59
C ASP A 111 -3.20 -8.26 25.35
N PHE A 112 -3.91 -7.71 24.36
CA PHE A 112 -3.24 -7.04 23.25
C PHE A 112 -2.64 -5.71 23.69
N LEU A 113 -1.35 -5.54 23.40
CA LEU A 113 -0.64 -4.28 23.60
C LEU A 113 -0.83 -3.38 22.39
N ILE A 114 -1.31 -2.16 22.60
CA ILE A 114 -1.55 -1.17 21.54
C ILE A 114 -0.43 -0.13 21.60
N ALA A 115 0.22 0.11 20.47
CA ALA A 115 1.17 1.21 20.34
C ALA A 115 0.40 2.53 20.18
N GLU A 116 0.20 3.27 21.28
CA GLU A 116 -0.65 4.48 21.31
C GLU A 116 -0.19 5.56 20.31
N ASP A 117 1.11 5.67 20.04
CA ASP A 117 1.71 6.59 19.07
C ASP A 117 1.41 6.23 17.61
N SER A 118 0.98 4.99 17.35
CA SER A 118 0.60 4.51 16.02
C SER A 118 -0.85 4.83 15.62
N ILE A 119 -1.66 5.32 16.57
CA ILE A 119 -3.08 5.63 16.33
C ILE A 119 -3.17 6.81 15.37
N LYS A 120 -3.73 6.56 14.17
CA LYS A 120 -4.03 7.61 13.20
C LYS A 120 -5.52 7.61 12.90
N VAL A 121 -6.12 8.79 12.87
CA VAL A 121 -7.54 8.97 12.54
C VAL A 121 -7.63 10.00 11.41
N ARG A 122 -8.36 9.67 10.34
CA ARG A 122 -8.53 10.51 9.15
C ARG A 122 -9.97 10.50 8.68
N ASP A 123 -10.28 11.29 7.65
CA ASP A 123 -11.58 11.32 6.98
C ASP A 123 -12.74 11.48 7.95
N ALA A 124 -12.63 12.45 8.88
CA ALA A 124 -13.63 12.68 9.91
C ALA A 124 -13.93 11.44 10.79
N GLY A 125 -12.96 10.55 10.98
CA GLY A 125 -13.12 9.33 11.77
C GLY A 125 -13.60 8.12 10.97
N ASN A 126 -13.92 8.27 9.68
CA ASN A 126 -14.26 7.14 8.81
C ASN A 126 -13.05 6.22 8.54
N TYR A 127 -11.84 6.72 8.74
CA TYR A 127 -10.63 5.89 8.71
C TYR A 127 -9.89 6.01 10.03
N PHE A 128 -9.47 4.88 10.58
CA PHE A 128 -8.43 4.86 11.59
C PHE A 128 -7.58 3.61 11.50
N GLN A 129 -6.36 3.71 12.01
CA GLN A 129 -5.43 2.60 12.13
C GLN A 129 -4.71 2.64 13.46
N PHE A 130 -4.19 1.50 13.90
CA PHE A 130 -3.26 1.37 15.01
C PHE A 130 -2.53 0.04 14.96
N ASN A 131 -1.42 -0.05 15.67
CA ASN A 131 -0.55 -1.21 15.69
C ASN A 131 -0.73 -2.00 16.99
N LEU A 132 -0.86 -3.32 16.85
CA LEU A 132 -0.73 -4.27 17.94
C LEU A 132 0.71 -4.74 18.05
N LEU A 133 1.25 -4.69 19.26
CA LEU A 133 2.52 -5.27 19.64
C LEU A 133 2.28 -6.70 20.14
N TYR A 134 3.20 -7.59 19.79
CA TYR A 134 3.22 -8.97 20.31
C TYR A 134 4.66 -9.32 20.71
N SER A 135 4.79 -10.21 21.68
CA SER A 135 6.09 -10.69 22.16
C SER A 135 6.60 -11.77 21.21
N SER A 136 7.47 -11.37 20.28
CA SER A 136 8.10 -12.26 19.32
C SER A 136 9.01 -13.28 20.02
N LEU A 137 8.89 -14.55 19.64
CA LEU A 137 9.77 -15.66 20.01
C LEU A 137 11.06 -15.66 19.18
N TYR A 138 11.09 -14.94 18.06
CA TYR A 138 12.21 -14.87 17.13
C TYR A 138 12.74 -13.44 16.98
N ASP A 139 13.97 -13.32 16.49
CA ASP A 139 14.56 -12.02 16.16
C ASP A 139 13.76 -11.29 15.07
N LYS A 140 13.89 -9.96 15.06
CA LYS A 140 13.20 -9.12 14.09
C LYS A 140 13.63 -9.51 12.67
N SER A 141 12.68 -9.99 11.88
CA SER A 141 12.84 -10.14 10.43
C SER A 141 13.05 -8.77 9.78
N ASN A 142 13.96 -8.69 8.82
CA ASN A 142 14.13 -7.50 7.99
C ASN A 142 12.96 -7.28 7.01
N VAL A 143 12.15 -8.32 6.78
CA VAL A 143 11.08 -8.35 5.79
C VAL A 143 9.72 -8.03 6.41
N LEU A 144 9.48 -8.50 7.64
CA LEU A 144 8.19 -8.31 8.32
C LEU A 144 8.24 -7.17 9.33
N ARG A 145 7.21 -6.32 9.33
CA ARG A 145 6.96 -5.38 10.42
C ARG A 145 6.83 -6.13 11.75
N PRO A 146 7.45 -5.63 12.84
CA PRO A 146 7.43 -6.25 14.17
C PRO A 146 6.09 -6.04 14.91
N HIS A 147 5.06 -5.57 14.21
CA HIS A 147 3.73 -5.29 14.74
C HIS A 147 2.68 -5.76 13.74
N ILE A 148 1.44 -5.89 14.22
CA ILE A 148 0.27 -6.12 13.38
C ILE A 148 -0.42 -4.77 13.21
N GLN A 149 -0.46 -4.25 12.00
CA GLN A 149 -1.20 -3.04 11.72
C GLN A 149 -2.67 -3.40 11.49
N LEU A 150 -3.57 -2.79 12.27
CA LEU A 150 -5.02 -2.91 12.05
C LEU A 150 -5.51 -1.63 11.38
N GLU A 151 -6.20 -1.78 10.26
CA GLU A 151 -6.82 -0.67 9.53
C GLU A 151 -8.33 -0.85 9.47
N PHE A 152 -9.05 0.24 9.72
CA PHE A 152 -10.50 0.24 9.75
C PHE A 152 -11.03 1.37 8.89
N MET A 153 -11.96 1.03 8.00
CA MET A 153 -12.64 2.01 7.15
C MET A 153 -14.16 1.84 7.24
N ALA A 154 -14.87 2.90 7.59
CA ALA A 154 -16.33 2.96 7.53
C ALA A 154 -16.77 3.10 6.06
N VAL A 155 -17.13 1.96 5.47
CA VAL A 155 -17.58 1.85 4.08
C VAL A 155 -18.54 0.68 3.95
N THR A 156 -19.60 0.88 3.15
CA THR A 156 -20.61 -0.14 2.88
C THR A 156 -20.11 -1.10 1.80
N SER A 157 -20.25 -2.41 2.05
CA SER A 157 -19.99 -3.42 1.03
C SER A 157 -20.98 -3.33 -0.13
N LYS A 158 -20.46 -3.46 -1.35
CA LYS A 158 -21.23 -3.38 -2.59
C LYS A 158 -21.82 -4.73 -2.97
N LEU A 159 -21.23 -5.82 -2.49
CA LEU A 159 -21.73 -7.19 -2.63
C LEU A 159 -22.00 -7.83 -1.26
N PRO A 160 -22.83 -8.87 -1.19
CA PRO A 160 -23.04 -9.64 0.03
C PRO A 160 -21.72 -10.16 0.61
N THR A 161 -21.54 -9.97 1.91
CA THR A 161 -20.39 -10.51 2.65
C THR A 161 -20.50 -12.01 2.81
N GLN A 162 -19.38 -12.71 2.87
CA GLN A 162 -19.32 -14.16 3.00
C GLN A 162 -18.85 -14.53 4.40
N LEU A 163 -19.57 -15.44 5.07
CA LEU A 163 -19.17 -15.95 6.37
C LEU A 163 -18.21 -17.13 6.16
N ILE A 164 -16.92 -16.94 6.46
CA ILE A 164 -15.86 -17.91 6.15
C ILE A 164 -15.17 -18.37 7.42
N PRO A 165 -14.96 -19.69 7.62
CA PRO A 165 -14.16 -20.19 8.72
C PRO A 165 -12.68 -19.79 8.59
N ILE A 166 -12.13 -19.17 9.64
CA ILE A 166 -10.73 -18.76 9.72
C ILE A 166 -10.07 -19.44 10.92
N THR A 167 -8.88 -20.01 10.69
CA THR A 167 -7.99 -20.56 11.71
C THR A 167 -6.52 -20.21 11.41
N THR A 168 -5.61 -20.58 12.30
CA THR A 168 -4.16 -20.36 12.19
C THR A 168 -3.55 -21.15 11.04
N LEU A 169 -2.47 -20.65 10.44
CA LEU A 169 -1.67 -21.37 9.45
C LEU A 169 -1.15 -22.70 10.02
N ILE A 170 -0.78 -22.71 11.30
CA ILE A 170 -0.40 -23.92 12.05
C ILE A 170 -1.47 -25.00 11.93
N LYS A 171 -2.73 -24.69 12.26
CA LYS A 171 -3.85 -25.63 12.13
C LYS A 171 -4.09 -26.07 10.68
N GLN A 172 -3.94 -25.14 9.73
CA GLN A 172 -4.12 -25.44 8.31
C GLN A 172 -3.09 -26.46 7.80
N VAL A 173 -1.86 -26.40 8.30
CA VAL A 173 -0.77 -27.29 7.88
C VAL A 173 -0.74 -28.59 8.68
N LEU A 174 -0.90 -28.52 10.00
CA LEU A 174 -0.77 -29.67 10.91
C LEU A 174 -2.09 -30.41 11.16
N GLY A 175 -3.22 -29.85 10.72
CA GLY A 175 -4.54 -30.48 10.77
C GLY A 175 -5.07 -30.72 12.18
N GLU A 176 -5.76 -31.85 12.39
CA GLU A 176 -6.41 -32.19 13.67
C GLU A 176 -5.47 -32.48 14.83
N ASN A 177 -4.15 -32.52 14.58
CA ASN A 177 -3.14 -32.68 15.62
C ASN A 177 -2.98 -31.43 16.51
N VAL A 178 -3.59 -30.30 16.11
CA VAL A 178 -3.51 -29.03 16.82
C VAL A 178 -4.91 -28.55 17.20
N ASP A 179 -5.15 -28.27 18.47
CA ASP A 179 -6.44 -27.75 18.97
C ASP A 179 -6.49 -26.21 18.90
N HIS A 180 -6.33 -25.67 17.69
CA HIS A 180 -6.56 -24.25 17.44
C HIS A 180 -7.98 -24.05 16.89
N PRO A 181 -8.75 -23.07 17.41
CA PRO A 181 -10.13 -22.89 17.04
C PRO A 181 -10.28 -22.43 15.59
N GLU A 182 -11.45 -22.72 15.02
CA GLU A 182 -11.91 -22.16 13.76
C GLU A 182 -13.13 -21.28 14.03
N LYS A 183 -13.13 -20.05 13.48
CA LYS A 183 -14.24 -19.11 13.67
C LYS A 183 -14.75 -18.58 12.35
N SER A 184 -16.06 -18.60 12.21
CA SER A 184 -16.79 -18.01 11.08
C SER A 184 -16.74 -16.48 11.14
N ILE A 185 -16.07 -15.86 10.17
CA ILE A 185 -15.82 -14.42 10.13
C ILE A 185 -16.39 -13.84 8.84
N GLY A 186 -17.15 -12.75 8.96
CA GLY A 186 -17.72 -12.03 7.82
C GLY A 186 -16.61 -11.38 7.00
N CYS A 187 -16.52 -11.75 5.72
CA CYS A 187 -15.47 -11.31 4.80
C CYS A 187 -16.07 -10.63 3.57
N VAL A 188 -15.37 -9.64 3.02
CA VAL A 188 -15.68 -9.09 1.69
C VAL A 188 -15.50 -10.18 0.63
N SER A 189 -16.38 -10.20 -0.36
CA SER A 189 -16.33 -11.20 -1.42
C SER A 189 -15.07 -11.07 -2.28
N ILE A 190 -14.67 -12.18 -2.92
CA ILE A 190 -13.54 -12.17 -3.86
C ILE A 190 -13.84 -11.20 -5.02
N SER A 191 -15.07 -11.17 -5.52
CA SER A 191 -15.49 -10.30 -6.62
C SER A 191 -15.34 -8.81 -6.26
N GLU A 192 -15.75 -8.41 -5.05
CA GLU A 192 -15.59 -7.03 -4.62
C GLU A 192 -14.12 -6.67 -4.38
N THR A 193 -13.36 -7.57 -3.77
CA THR A 193 -11.91 -7.40 -3.59
C THR A 193 -11.18 -7.28 -4.94
N THR A 194 -11.59 -8.04 -5.95
CA THR A 194 -11.05 -8.00 -7.32
C THR A 194 -11.28 -6.62 -7.94
N ALA A 195 -12.52 -6.14 -7.88
CA ALA A 195 -12.90 -4.85 -8.43
C ALA A 195 -12.14 -3.71 -7.75
N GLU A 196 -12.06 -3.71 -6.42
CA GLU A 196 -11.35 -2.68 -5.65
C GLU A 196 -9.86 -2.67 -5.94
N LYS A 197 -9.21 -3.84 -5.98
CA LYS A 197 -7.77 -3.93 -6.29
C LYS A 197 -7.46 -3.42 -7.69
N TRP A 198 -8.27 -3.79 -8.69
CA TRP A 198 -8.04 -3.35 -10.06
C TRP A 198 -8.23 -1.84 -10.22
N VAL A 199 -9.30 -1.28 -9.63
CA VAL A 199 -9.56 0.18 -9.68
C VAL A 199 -8.50 0.94 -8.90
N ALA A 200 -8.14 0.49 -7.69
CA ALA A 200 -7.12 1.14 -6.87
C ALA A 200 -5.74 1.09 -7.54
N LEU A 201 -5.34 -0.05 -8.11
CA LEU A 201 -4.08 -0.18 -8.85
C LEU A 201 -4.01 0.84 -9.99
N THR A 202 -4.98 0.79 -10.90
CA THR A 202 -4.95 1.60 -12.13
C THR A 202 -5.06 3.10 -11.82
N ARG A 203 -5.90 3.51 -10.87
CA ARG A 203 -5.99 4.91 -10.41
C ARG A 203 -4.68 5.38 -9.79
N ARG A 204 -4.08 4.61 -8.88
CA ARG A 204 -2.87 5.03 -8.16
C ARG A 204 -1.66 5.11 -9.08
N VAL A 205 -1.55 4.19 -10.03
CA VAL A 205 -0.53 4.22 -11.10
C VAL A 205 -0.74 5.44 -12.01
N SER A 206 -1.97 5.71 -12.45
CA SER A 206 -2.28 6.92 -13.23
C SER A 206 -1.92 8.20 -12.46
N ASN A 207 -2.27 8.29 -11.17
CA ASN A 207 -1.92 9.44 -10.34
C ASN A 207 -0.39 9.63 -10.21
N ALA A 208 0.36 8.56 -9.99
CA ALA A 208 1.83 8.61 -9.96
C ALA A 208 2.44 9.05 -11.30
N THR A 209 1.78 8.75 -12.42
CA THR A 209 2.22 9.19 -13.75
C THR A 209 2.02 10.69 -13.96
N ARG A 210 0.89 11.22 -13.49
CA ARG A 210 0.45 12.60 -13.77
C ARG A 210 0.97 13.62 -12.78
N ASN A 211 1.35 13.18 -11.59
CA ASN A 211 1.83 14.04 -10.53
C ASN A 211 3.30 13.72 -10.22
N PRO A 212 4.27 14.54 -10.68
CA PRO A 212 5.70 14.38 -10.41
C PRO A 212 6.05 14.30 -8.92
N ALA A 213 5.22 14.91 -8.06
CA ALA A 213 5.39 14.91 -6.61
C ALA A 213 4.68 13.73 -5.92
N ALA A 214 3.90 12.93 -6.67
CA ALA A 214 3.27 11.75 -6.11
C ALA A 214 4.31 10.63 -5.94
N PHE A 215 4.33 10.07 -4.73
CA PHE A 215 5.13 8.90 -4.43
C PHE A 215 4.68 7.70 -5.27
N LEU A 216 5.62 7.10 -6.01
CA LEU A 216 5.43 5.80 -6.62
C LEU A 216 5.43 4.74 -5.52
N ASP A 217 4.28 4.16 -5.23
CA ASP A 217 4.18 3.12 -4.21
C ASP A 217 4.62 1.77 -4.79
N PRO A 218 5.82 1.26 -4.43
CA PRO A 218 6.33 0.00 -4.96
C PRO A 218 5.46 -1.19 -4.53
N THR A 219 4.67 -1.06 -3.46
CA THR A 219 3.81 -2.14 -2.95
C THR A 219 2.61 -2.43 -3.85
N LEU A 220 2.32 -1.57 -4.85
CA LEU A 220 1.22 -1.78 -5.81
C LEU A 220 1.39 -3.05 -6.65
N VAL A 221 2.61 -3.58 -6.81
CA VAL A 221 2.86 -4.89 -7.44
C VAL A 221 2.14 -6.04 -6.73
N ARG A 222 1.85 -5.88 -5.42
CA ARG A 222 1.04 -6.83 -4.65
C ARG A 222 -0.37 -6.97 -5.23
N HIS A 223 -0.95 -5.90 -5.78
CA HIS A 223 -2.28 -5.98 -6.43
C HIS A 223 -2.21 -6.76 -7.74
N ILE A 224 -1.12 -6.64 -8.50
CA ILE A 224 -0.91 -7.42 -9.71
C ILE A 224 -0.86 -8.91 -9.37
N TYR A 225 -0.11 -9.27 -8.32
CA TYR A 225 -0.02 -10.65 -7.82
C TYR A 225 -1.37 -11.18 -7.33
N ASP A 226 -2.07 -10.40 -6.51
CA ASP A 226 -3.38 -10.81 -5.98
C ASP A 226 -4.39 -11.08 -7.12
N LEU A 227 -4.44 -10.18 -8.12
CA LEU A 227 -5.33 -10.33 -9.28
C LEU A 227 -4.94 -11.53 -10.14
N TYR A 228 -3.63 -11.78 -10.32
CA TYR A 228 -3.14 -12.99 -10.99
C TYR A 228 -3.62 -14.25 -10.27
N CYS A 229 -3.41 -14.38 -8.96
CA CYS A 229 -3.83 -15.55 -8.19
C CYS A 229 -5.35 -15.77 -8.21
N ILE A 230 -6.14 -14.70 -8.11
CA ILE A 230 -7.61 -14.78 -8.24
C ILE A 230 -8.00 -15.32 -9.63
N GLY A 231 -7.34 -14.83 -10.68
CA GLY A 231 -7.54 -15.28 -12.06
C GLY A 231 -7.18 -16.76 -12.26
N GLU A 232 -6.01 -17.18 -11.76
CA GLU A 232 -5.54 -18.58 -11.85
C GLU A 232 -6.48 -19.56 -11.14
N LYS A 233 -7.02 -19.17 -9.98
CA LYS A 233 -8.02 -19.97 -9.27
C LYS A 233 -9.43 -19.88 -9.87
N LYS A 234 -9.59 -19.21 -11.02
CA LYS A 234 -10.85 -19.02 -11.75
C LYS A 234 -11.96 -18.44 -10.86
N LYS A 235 -11.62 -17.45 -10.03
CA LYS A 235 -12.54 -16.80 -9.08
C LYS A 235 -13.02 -15.41 -9.52
N ILE A 236 -12.74 -15.01 -10.76
CA ILE A 236 -13.27 -13.78 -11.35
C ILE A 236 -14.63 -14.09 -11.97
N ASN A 237 -15.69 -13.54 -11.37
CA ASN A 237 -17.07 -13.73 -11.81
C ASN A 237 -17.58 -12.49 -12.58
N GLU A 238 -18.66 -12.64 -13.34
CA GLU A 238 -19.24 -11.54 -14.13
C GLU A 238 -19.71 -10.33 -13.31
N GLU A 239 -20.07 -10.54 -12.03
CA GLU A 239 -20.49 -9.47 -11.11
C GLU A 239 -19.39 -8.41 -10.85
N VAL A 240 -18.12 -8.74 -11.11
CA VAL A 240 -16.98 -7.82 -11.00
C VAL A 240 -17.13 -6.63 -11.95
N PHE A 241 -17.63 -6.86 -13.17
CA PHE A 241 -17.68 -5.86 -14.23
C PHE A 241 -18.61 -4.67 -13.94
N PRO A 242 -19.89 -4.86 -13.57
CA PRO A 242 -20.76 -3.74 -13.18
C PRO A 242 -20.27 -3.04 -11.91
N LEU A 243 -19.62 -3.78 -11.00
CA LEU A 243 -19.06 -3.22 -9.78
C LEU A 243 -17.92 -2.23 -10.08
N ILE A 244 -16.98 -2.60 -10.95
CA ILE A 244 -15.88 -1.72 -11.40
C ILE A 244 -16.42 -0.40 -11.96
N ASN A 245 -17.50 -0.44 -12.75
CA ASN A 245 -18.13 0.77 -13.27
C ASN A 245 -18.60 1.71 -12.14
N SER A 246 -19.20 1.16 -11.08
CA SER A 246 -19.64 1.96 -9.94
C SER A 246 -18.46 2.55 -9.17
N LEU A 247 -17.40 1.76 -8.95
CA LEU A 247 -16.20 2.18 -8.23
C LEU A 247 -15.45 3.29 -8.97
N ILE A 248 -15.34 3.21 -10.31
CA ILE A 248 -14.75 4.28 -11.13
C ILE A 248 -15.53 5.60 -10.93
N LYS A 249 -16.86 5.57 -10.94
CA LYS A 249 -17.70 6.78 -10.73
C LYS A 249 -17.51 7.37 -9.34
N GLU A 250 -17.37 6.53 -8.32
CA GLU A 250 -17.07 6.95 -6.96
C GLU A 250 -15.67 7.59 -6.86
N ASP A 251 -14.67 6.98 -7.49
CA ASP A 251 -13.29 7.46 -7.52
C ASP A 251 -13.17 8.80 -8.25
N ILE A 252 -13.89 9.02 -9.35
CA ILE A 252 -13.97 10.33 -10.02
C ILE A 252 -14.42 11.40 -9.02
N THR A 253 -15.47 11.12 -8.25
CA THR A 253 -16.02 12.08 -7.30
C THR A 253 -15.06 12.33 -6.14
N ARG A 254 -14.47 11.26 -5.59
CA ARG A 254 -13.59 11.30 -4.41
C ARG A 254 -12.22 11.90 -4.70
N TYR A 255 -11.66 11.64 -5.88
CA TYR A 255 -10.27 11.96 -6.21
C TYR A 255 -10.10 13.00 -7.33
N LYS A 256 -11.18 13.70 -7.74
CA LYS A 256 -11.12 14.73 -8.79
C LYS A 256 -10.01 15.76 -8.64
N ASN A 257 -9.65 16.12 -7.41
CA ASN A 257 -8.62 17.12 -7.11
C ASN A 257 -7.20 16.55 -7.12
N GLN A 258 -7.04 15.22 -7.07
CA GLN A 258 -5.73 14.56 -7.10
C GLN A 258 -5.28 14.29 -8.54
N ASN A 259 -6.22 13.93 -9.42
CA ASN A 259 -5.96 13.71 -10.83
C ASN A 259 -7.15 14.22 -11.66
N THR A 260 -7.01 15.41 -12.23
CA THR A 260 -8.06 16.05 -13.04
C THR A 260 -8.30 15.31 -14.37
N ASP A 261 -7.28 14.65 -14.91
CA ASP A 261 -7.40 13.91 -16.16
C ASP A 261 -8.18 12.62 -15.96
N TYR A 262 -7.97 11.95 -14.82
CA TYR A 262 -8.77 10.78 -14.42
C TYR A 262 -10.24 11.14 -14.24
N ALA A 263 -10.53 12.32 -13.68
CA ALA A 263 -11.91 12.79 -13.55
C ALA A 263 -12.59 13.08 -14.89
N LYS A 264 -11.83 13.57 -15.89
CA LYS A 264 -12.35 13.88 -17.23
C LYS A 264 -12.51 12.64 -18.10
N ASN A 265 -11.52 11.75 -18.09
CA ASN A 265 -11.49 10.55 -18.92
C ASN A 265 -10.80 9.39 -18.17
N PRO A 266 -11.51 8.74 -17.23
CA PRO A 266 -10.94 7.68 -16.40
C PRO A 266 -10.45 6.50 -17.24
N ILE A 267 -11.12 6.18 -18.34
CA ILE A 267 -10.78 5.04 -19.19
C ILE A 267 -9.46 5.28 -19.92
N ALA A 268 -9.23 6.49 -20.45
CA ALA A 268 -7.95 6.82 -21.07
C ALA A 268 -6.80 6.77 -20.05
N GLU A 269 -7.02 7.29 -18.85
CA GLU A 269 -6.03 7.26 -17.77
C GLU A 269 -5.71 5.85 -17.27
N ILE A 270 -6.72 4.98 -17.15
CA ILE A 270 -6.54 3.57 -16.82
C ILE A 270 -5.71 2.87 -17.91
N LYS A 271 -6.00 3.12 -19.20
CA LYS A 271 -5.21 2.57 -20.31
C LYS A 271 -3.76 3.04 -20.25
N SER A 272 -3.53 4.32 -19.95
CA SER A 272 -2.18 4.87 -19.76
C SER A 272 -1.47 4.21 -18.58
N ALA A 273 -2.17 3.93 -17.48
CA ALA A 273 -1.61 3.23 -16.33
C ALA A 273 -1.19 1.80 -16.67
N LEU A 274 -2.01 1.04 -17.40
CA LEU A 274 -1.68 -0.32 -17.86
C LEU A 274 -0.47 -0.34 -18.81
N LEU A 275 -0.38 0.64 -19.71
CA LEU A 275 0.80 0.82 -20.57
C LEU A 275 2.06 1.10 -19.73
N MET A 276 1.95 1.96 -18.72
CA MET A 276 3.07 2.29 -17.84
C MET A 276 3.54 1.10 -17.01
N LEU A 277 2.63 0.25 -16.53
CA LEU A 277 2.96 -1.04 -15.91
C LEU A 277 3.72 -1.96 -16.88
N SER A 278 3.44 -1.87 -18.18
CA SER A 278 4.05 -2.73 -19.20
C SER A 278 5.44 -2.25 -19.65
N GLU A 279 5.69 -0.94 -19.65
CA GLU A 279 6.91 -0.36 -20.22
C GLU A 279 7.96 0.04 -19.18
N SER A 280 7.57 0.16 -17.90
CA SER A 280 8.49 0.57 -16.84
C SER A 280 9.22 -0.61 -16.19
N LYS A 281 10.55 -0.65 -16.36
CA LYS A 281 11.46 -1.58 -15.65
C LYS A 281 11.45 -1.42 -14.13
N GLU A 282 11.00 -0.27 -13.63
CA GLU A 282 10.92 -0.05 -12.18
C GLU A 282 9.85 -0.94 -11.54
N TRP A 283 8.72 -1.17 -12.22
CA TRP A 283 7.69 -2.08 -11.73
C TRP A 283 8.14 -3.54 -11.73
N GLU A 284 8.88 -3.95 -12.75
CA GLU A 284 9.49 -5.28 -12.83
C GLU A 284 10.50 -5.48 -11.68
N LYS A 285 11.36 -4.51 -11.42
CA LYS A 285 12.27 -4.56 -10.26
C LYS A 285 11.52 -4.66 -8.93
N ASN A 286 10.46 -3.86 -8.75
CA ASN A 286 9.63 -3.91 -7.55
C ASN A 286 8.92 -5.26 -7.41
N TRP A 287 8.51 -5.86 -8.52
CA TRP A 287 7.93 -7.20 -8.57
C TRP A 287 8.94 -8.27 -8.11
N ASP A 288 10.18 -8.23 -8.61
CA ASP A 288 11.22 -9.19 -8.23
C ASP A 288 11.51 -9.13 -6.72
N ILE A 289 11.68 -7.92 -6.18
CA ILE A 289 11.88 -7.70 -4.74
C ILE A 289 10.68 -8.25 -3.96
N PHE A 290 9.47 -7.87 -4.37
CA PHE A 290 8.24 -8.31 -3.73
C PHE A 290 8.09 -9.84 -3.74
N THR A 291 8.31 -10.49 -4.87
CA THR A 291 8.12 -11.95 -5.01
C THR A 291 9.19 -12.73 -4.26
N GLN A 292 10.42 -12.24 -4.22
CA GLN A 292 11.50 -12.84 -3.44
C GLN A 292 11.27 -12.74 -1.93
N GLU A 293 10.83 -11.57 -1.45
CA GLU A 293 10.74 -11.30 -0.02
C GLU A 293 9.39 -11.73 0.59
N MET A 294 8.29 -11.60 -0.15
CA MET A 294 6.94 -11.69 0.43
C MET A 294 6.14 -12.88 -0.05
N VAL A 295 6.49 -13.53 -1.16
CA VAL A 295 5.72 -14.68 -1.67
C VAL A 295 6.36 -15.97 -1.17
N TYR A 296 5.62 -16.73 -0.36
CA TYR A 296 6.09 -18.00 0.15
C TYR A 296 5.58 -19.21 -0.65
N GLY A 297 4.44 -19.06 -1.33
CA GLY A 297 3.89 -20.10 -2.19
C GLY A 297 4.80 -20.50 -3.34
N GLU A 298 4.55 -21.70 -3.88
CA GLU A 298 5.24 -22.21 -5.07
C GLU A 298 4.87 -21.40 -6.32
N ASN A 299 3.67 -20.81 -6.34
CA ASN A 299 3.21 -20.01 -7.46
C ASN A 299 3.83 -18.61 -7.46
N ARG A 300 5.00 -18.51 -8.12
CA ARG A 300 5.77 -17.27 -8.31
C ARG A 300 5.90 -16.98 -9.81
N PRO A 301 4.86 -16.44 -10.47
CA PRO A 301 4.97 -16.10 -11.88
C PRO A 301 6.01 -14.98 -12.05
N ASN A 302 6.68 -14.96 -13.20
CA ASN A 302 7.46 -13.78 -13.57
C ASN A 302 6.51 -12.58 -13.83
N TYR A 303 7.09 -11.38 -13.83
CA TYR A 303 6.32 -10.15 -13.97
C TYR A 303 5.48 -10.12 -15.26
N GLN A 304 6.05 -10.60 -16.37
CA GLN A 304 5.38 -10.60 -17.68
C GLN A 304 4.15 -11.50 -17.70
N THR A 305 4.22 -12.67 -17.07
CA THR A 305 3.08 -13.58 -16.91
C THR A 305 1.97 -12.92 -16.09
N ALA A 306 2.30 -12.34 -14.92
CA ALA A 306 1.31 -11.66 -14.08
C ALA A 306 0.66 -10.46 -14.81
N LEU A 307 1.46 -9.70 -15.55
CA LEU A 307 1.01 -8.56 -16.33
C LEU A 307 0.13 -8.98 -17.52
N HIS A 308 0.44 -10.09 -18.19
CA HIS A 308 -0.41 -10.64 -19.25
C HIS A 308 -1.82 -10.96 -18.72
N HIS A 309 -1.92 -11.55 -17.53
CA HIS A 309 -3.20 -11.81 -16.87
C HIS A 309 -3.95 -10.51 -16.53
N LEU A 310 -3.26 -9.50 -16.00
CA LEU A 310 -3.84 -8.19 -15.74
C LEU A 310 -4.39 -7.53 -17.01
N ASN A 311 -3.63 -7.59 -18.12
CA ASN A 311 -4.05 -7.01 -19.39
C ASN A 311 -5.26 -7.73 -19.96
N ARG A 312 -5.29 -9.07 -19.93
CA ARG A 312 -6.48 -9.84 -20.34
C ARG A 312 -7.70 -9.50 -19.50
N LEU A 313 -7.57 -9.44 -18.18
CA LEU A 313 -8.66 -9.01 -17.29
C LEU A 313 -9.16 -7.61 -17.71
N SER A 314 -8.24 -6.69 -17.97
CA SER A 314 -8.56 -5.32 -18.37
C SER A 314 -9.30 -5.25 -19.72
N GLU A 315 -8.93 -6.08 -20.70
CA GLU A 315 -9.63 -6.19 -21.98
C GLU A 315 -11.09 -6.64 -21.81
N HIS A 316 -11.33 -7.63 -20.94
CA HIS A 316 -12.69 -8.10 -20.62
C HIS A 316 -13.49 -6.99 -19.94
N ILE A 317 -12.87 -6.27 -19.00
CA ILE A 317 -13.48 -5.11 -18.33
C ILE A 317 -13.87 -4.06 -19.37
N PHE A 318 -12.97 -3.64 -20.26
CA PHE A 318 -13.29 -2.62 -21.28
C PHE A 318 -14.42 -3.06 -22.21
N SER A 319 -14.43 -4.34 -22.62
CA SER A 319 -15.49 -4.91 -23.45
C SER A 319 -16.85 -4.89 -22.74
N SER A 320 -16.87 -5.25 -21.45
CA SER A 320 -18.09 -5.29 -20.64
C SER A 320 -18.71 -3.91 -20.39
N LEU A 321 -17.90 -2.85 -20.35
CA LEU A 321 -18.36 -1.49 -20.07
C LEU A 321 -19.16 -0.86 -21.24
N LYS A 322 -19.38 -1.58 -22.35
CA LYS A 322 -20.05 -1.09 -23.59
C LYS A 322 -19.47 0.24 -24.09
N LEU A 323 -18.19 0.45 -23.88
CA LEU A 323 -17.48 1.62 -24.40
C LEU A 323 -17.11 1.30 -25.85
N ASN A 324 -17.86 1.87 -26.81
CA ASN A 324 -17.49 1.81 -28.22
C ASN A 324 -16.03 2.26 -28.37
N TYR A 325 -15.18 1.35 -28.81
CA TYR A 325 -13.78 1.61 -29.07
C TYR A 325 -13.55 1.71 -30.58
N GLU A 326 -13.15 2.89 -31.03
CA GLU A 326 -12.23 3.02 -32.15
C GLU A 326 -10.89 3.56 -31.62
N PRO A 327 -9.76 2.95 -31.98
CA PRO A 327 -8.45 3.54 -31.71
C PRO A 327 -8.31 4.81 -32.54
N LYS A 328 -8.66 5.97 -31.99
CA LYS A 328 -8.18 7.24 -32.57
C LYS A 328 -6.72 7.42 -32.19
N SER A 329 -5.83 7.12 -33.14
CA SER A 329 -4.47 7.62 -33.13
C SER A 329 -4.53 9.14 -33.02
N GLY A 330 -4.07 9.71 -31.91
CA GLY A 330 -4.05 11.16 -31.76
C GLY A 330 -4.09 11.74 -30.34
N TYR A 331 -4.39 10.95 -29.31
CA TYR A 331 -4.37 11.43 -27.90
C TYR A 331 -3.30 10.79 -27.01
N PHE A 332 -2.37 10.03 -27.59
CA PHE A 332 -1.19 9.54 -26.88
C PHE A 332 -0.03 10.49 -27.17
N LYS A 333 0.37 11.30 -26.16
CA LYS A 333 1.72 11.85 -26.15
C LYS A 333 2.68 10.68 -25.89
N PRO A 334 3.68 10.40 -26.75
CA PRO A 334 4.70 9.41 -26.49
C PRO A 334 5.35 9.61 -25.11
N ILE A 335 5.78 8.52 -24.44
CA ILE A 335 6.50 8.61 -23.15
C ILE A 335 7.74 9.51 -23.24
N SER A 336 8.38 9.59 -24.41
CA SER A 336 9.46 10.54 -24.70
C SER A 336 9.03 12.01 -24.61
N GLU A 337 7.80 12.34 -24.99
CA GLU A 337 7.23 13.70 -24.90
C GLU A 337 6.72 14.05 -23.49
N MET A 338 6.30 13.05 -22.70
CA MET A 338 5.96 13.25 -21.28
C MET A 338 7.22 13.41 -20.42
N ARG A 339 8.27 12.63 -20.70
CA ARG A 339 9.60 12.82 -20.09
C ARG A 339 10.26 14.14 -20.50
N SER A 340 10.04 14.62 -21.73
CA SER A 340 10.56 15.91 -22.18
C SER A 340 9.81 17.10 -21.56
N HIS A 341 8.52 17.00 -21.28
CA HIS A 341 7.79 18.00 -20.48
C HIS A 341 8.27 18.03 -19.02
N HIS A 342 8.60 16.86 -18.45
CA HIS A 342 9.27 16.76 -17.15
C HIS A 342 10.64 17.47 -17.20
N GLN A 343 11.51 17.16 -18.16
CA GLN A 343 12.80 17.84 -18.30
C GLN A 343 12.66 19.35 -18.60
N ALA A 344 11.67 19.77 -19.38
CA ALA A 344 11.46 21.16 -19.77
C ALA A 344 10.84 22.03 -18.66
N TRP A 345 9.85 21.52 -17.92
CA TRP A 345 9.30 22.21 -16.74
C TRP A 345 10.33 22.30 -15.62
N PHE A 346 11.14 21.26 -15.44
CA PHE A 346 12.28 21.27 -14.52
C PHE A 346 13.37 22.25 -14.95
N GLN A 347 13.72 22.36 -16.24
CA GLN A 347 14.69 23.38 -16.68
C GLN A 347 14.14 24.82 -16.60
N ALA A 348 12.82 25.01 -16.66
CA ALA A 348 12.19 26.33 -16.60
C ALA A 348 11.93 26.85 -15.16
N SER A 349 11.68 25.97 -14.18
CA SER A 349 11.25 26.36 -12.81
C SER A 349 12.38 26.29 -11.76
N LEU A 350 13.37 25.43 -12.00
CA LEU A 350 14.50 25.20 -11.09
C LEU A 350 15.39 26.43 -10.83
N PRO A 351 15.62 27.36 -11.79
CA PRO A 351 16.45 28.53 -11.54
C PRO A 351 15.86 29.49 -10.49
N SER A 352 14.54 29.75 -10.52
CA SER A 352 13.91 30.72 -9.62
C SER A 352 13.79 30.22 -8.18
N GLU A 353 13.62 28.91 -7.99
CA GLU A 353 13.53 28.27 -6.68
C GLU A 353 14.92 28.16 -6.02
N ILE A 354 15.95 27.82 -6.80
CA ILE A 354 17.34 27.85 -6.34
C ILE A 354 17.76 29.28 -5.97
N GLU A 355 17.34 30.27 -6.74
CA GLU A 355 17.61 31.68 -6.47
C GLU A 355 16.89 32.17 -5.21
N SER A 356 15.65 31.76 -4.99
CA SER A 356 14.91 32.01 -3.75
C SER A 356 15.62 31.42 -2.52
N LEU A 357 16.14 30.19 -2.63
CA LEU A 357 16.95 29.59 -1.57
C LEU A 357 18.26 30.35 -1.32
N ARG A 358 18.97 30.79 -2.37
CA ARG A 358 20.20 31.60 -2.24
C ARG A 358 19.97 32.96 -1.59
N ASN A 359 18.77 33.50 -1.73
CA ASN A 359 18.38 34.78 -1.17
C ASN A 359 17.67 34.65 0.18
N SER A 360 17.52 33.43 0.71
CA SER A 360 16.95 33.19 2.03
C SER A 360 17.79 33.81 3.15
N GLU A 361 17.13 34.43 4.13
CA GLU A 361 17.75 34.93 5.37
C GLU A 361 18.20 33.79 6.30
N ASN A 362 17.68 32.58 6.11
CA ASN A 362 18.15 31.38 6.80
C ASN A 362 19.46 30.87 6.16
N ASP A 363 20.55 30.93 6.92
CA ASP A 363 21.90 30.52 6.49
C ASP A 363 21.99 29.08 5.98
N THR A 364 21.20 28.16 6.53
CA THR A 364 21.17 26.76 6.08
C THR A 364 20.51 26.65 4.70
N LEU A 365 19.38 27.34 4.50
CA LEU A 365 18.70 27.37 3.20
C LEU A 365 19.54 28.07 2.12
N LYS A 366 20.23 29.14 2.52
CA LYS A 366 21.17 29.86 1.66
C LYS A 366 22.32 28.99 1.19
N LYS A 367 22.91 28.20 2.09
CA LYS A 367 23.94 27.20 1.76
C LYS A 367 23.40 26.13 0.81
N ILE A 368 22.21 25.60 1.08
CA ILE A 368 21.53 24.61 0.22
C ILE A 368 21.34 25.16 -1.21
N GLY A 369 20.85 26.40 -1.36
CA GLY A 369 20.71 27.05 -2.67
C GLY A 369 22.05 27.22 -3.41
N GLY A 370 23.12 27.51 -2.66
CA GLY A 370 24.49 27.58 -3.20
C GLY A 370 24.97 26.25 -3.78
N TYR A 371 24.80 25.15 -3.03
CA TYR A 371 25.19 23.82 -3.49
C TYR A 371 24.36 23.36 -4.69
N LEU A 372 23.05 23.58 -4.67
CA LEU A 372 22.16 23.23 -5.77
C LEU A 372 22.53 23.96 -7.06
N THR A 373 22.97 25.23 -6.99
CA THR A 373 23.44 26.00 -8.15
C THR A 373 24.63 25.36 -8.86
N VAL A 374 25.60 24.87 -8.09
CA VAL A 374 26.81 24.27 -8.67
C VAL A 374 26.51 22.90 -9.26
N LEU A 375 25.61 22.13 -8.62
CA LEU A 375 25.19 20.81 -9.09
C LEU A 375 24.41 20.90 -10.40
N THR A 376 23.54 21.90 -10.54
CA THR A 376 22.71 22.12 -11.74
C THR A 376 23.44 22.83 -12.88
N ASN A 377 24.54 23.55 -12.60
CA ASN A 377 25.36 24.17 -13.64
C ASN A 377 26.13 23.10 -14.46
N GLN A 378 25.89 23.06 -15.76
CA GLN A 378 26.47 22.06 -16.67
C GLN A 378 27.97 22.27 -16.95
N GLN A 379 28.54 23.45 -16.65
CA GLN A 379 29.94 23.77 -16.92
C GLN A 379 30.91 23.42 -15.77
N ASN A 380 30.42 22.97 -14.62
CA ASN A 380 31.25 22.68 -13.45
C ASN A 380 31.86 21.26 -13.46
N ASN A 381 33.16 21.18 -13.12
CA ASN A 381 33.93 19.93 -13.09
C ASN A 381 33.47 18.94 -12.01
N SER A 382 33.68 17.64 -12.27
CA SER A 382 33.28 16.50 -11.42
C SER A 382 33.72 16.59 -9.93
N PRO A 383 34.94 17.06 -9.57
CA PRO A 383 35.40 17.06 -8.18
C PRO A 383 34.67 18.08 -7.30
N GLN A 384 34.34 19.25 -7.85
CA GLN A 384 33.65 20.30 -7.11
C GLN A 384 32.18 19.95 -6.88
N LYS A 385 31.54 19.31 -7.88
CA LYS A 385 30.21 18.71 -7.72
C LYS A 385 30.22 17.62 -6.65
N GLU A 386 31.24 16.77 -6.61
CA GLU A 386 31.34 15.69 -5.61
C GLU A 386 31.50 16.22 -4.17
N ALA A 387 32.38 17.20 -3.94
CA ALA A 387 32.55 17.80 -2.62
C ALA A 387 31.25 18.44 -2.12
N GLN A 388 30.55 19.17 -3.00
CA GLN A 388 29.31 19.86 -2.65
C GLN A 388 28.11 18.91 -2.50
N SER A 389 28.07 17.78 -3.23
CA SER A 389 27.10 16.72 -2.98
C SER A 389 27.25 16.13 -1.58
N ARG A 390 28.49 15.92 -1.10
CA ARG A 390 28.75 15.39 0.25
C ARG A 390 28.35 16.37 1.34
N GLU A 391 28.73 17.64 1.20
CA GLU A 391 28.37 18.70 2.16
C GLU A 391 26.85 18.91 2.20
N LEU A 392 26.17 18.85 1.05
CA LEU A 392 24.71 18.91 0.98
C LEU A 392 24.08 17.72 1.72
N LEU A 393 24.57 16.50 1.50
CA LEU A 393 24.08 15.30 2.19
C LEU A 393 24.28 15.39 3.71
N GLU A 394 25.43 15.92 4.14
CA GLU A 394 25.78 16.08 5.55
C GLU A 394 24.93 17.16 6.24
N LEU A 395 24.65 18.27 5.56
CA LEU A 395 23.75 19.32 6.05
C LEU A 395 22.29 18.84 6.17
N LEU A 396 21.85 17.99 5.25
CA LEU A 396 20.52 17.37 5.31
C LEU A 396 20.40 16.35 6.44
N THR A 397 21.50 15.66 6.80
CA THR A 397 21.52 14.66 7.88
C THR A 397 21.76 15.25 9.27
N LYS A 398 22.50 16.36 9.39
CA LYS A 398 22.82 17.01 10.67
C LYS A 398 21.93 18.22 11.00
N SER A 399 20.76 17.98 11.59
CA SER A 399 20.20 18.79 12.71
C SER A 399 19.00 19.75 12.54
N ALA A 400 18.34 19.97 11.41
CA ALA A 400 17.10 20.81 11.44
C ALA A 400 16.01 20.51 10.40
N LEU A 401 16.18 19.45 9.59
CA LEU A 401 15.36 19.21 8.40
C LEU A 401 14.70 17.83 8.36
N ARG A 402 14.61 17.16 9.52
CA ARG A 402 13.98 15.83 9.65
C ARG A 402 12.48 15.81 9.34
N ASP A 403 11.87 16.99 9.19
CA ASP A 403 10.48 17.14 8.78
C ASP A 403 10.38 18.19 7.65
N PRO A 404 10.38 17.78 6.37
CA PRO A 404 10.17 18.68 5.25
C PRO A 404 8.80 19.38 5.27
N THR A 405 7.88 18.98 6.15
CA THR A 405 6.56 19.60 6.29
C THR A 405 6.57 20.93 7.04
N GLN A 406 7.66 21.27 7.74
CA GLN A 406 7.78 22.50 8.53
C GLN A 406 8.39 23.69 7.77
N SER A 407 8.82 23.51 6.52
CA SER A 407 9.26 24.62 5.67
C SER A 407 8.77 24.44 4.23
N PRO A 408 7.88 25.31 3.73
CA PRO A 408 7.35 25.27 2.36
C PRO A 408 8.46 25.26 1.29
N LEU A 409 9.58 25.93 1.59
CA LEU A 409 10.75 26.05 0.71
C LEU A 409 11.54 24.74 0.56
N LEU A 410 11.51 23.84 1.54
CA LEU A 410 12.21 22.54 1.45
C LEU A 410 11.37 21.47 0.75
N ARG A 411 10.04 21.59 0.85
CA ARG A 411 9.09 20.78 0.06
C ARG A 411 9.22 21.05 -1.43
N SER A 412 9.42 22.30 -1.85
CA SER A 412 9.53 22.63 -3.28
C SER A 412 10.80 22.07 -3.93
N VAL A 413 11.90 21.95 -3.19
CA VAL A 413 13.17 21.37 -3.72
C VAL A 413 13.38 19.89 -3.41
N ALA A 414 12.46 19.23 -2.68
CA ALA A 414 12.50 17.79 -2.41
C ALA A 414 12.68 16.89 -3.66
N PRO A 415 12.03 17.17 -4.80
CA PRO A 415 12.22 16.39 -6.03
C PRO A 415 13.64 16.53 -6.60
N VAL A 416 14.28 17.67 -6.40
CA VAL A 416 15.66 17.98 -6.86
C VAL A 416 16.68 17.16 -6.06
N PHE A 417 16.46 16.99 -4.75
CA PHE A 417 17.31 16.17 -3.89
C PHE A 417 17.29 14.70 -4.30
N SER A 418 16.11 14.17 -4.64
CA SER A 418 15.97 12.78 -5.11
C SER A 418 16.79 12.54 -6.37
N GLN A 419 16.75 13.42 -7.37
CA GLN A 419 17.52 13.26 -8.60
C GLN A 419 19.03 13.55 -8.44
N ALA A 420 19.43 14.55 -7.64
CA ALA A 420 20.85 14.84 -7.42
C ALA A 420 21.55 13.69 -6.66
N ALA A 421 20.86 13.10 -5.68
CA ALA A 421 21.31 11.90 -5.00
C ALA A 421 21.37 10.71 -5.97
N GLN A 422 20.32 10.47 -6.74
CA GLN A 422 20.24 9.36 -7.68
C GLN A 422 21.31 9.43 -8.79
N ALA A 423 21.53 10.62 -9.38
CA ALA A 423 22.59 10.84 -10.36
C ALA A 423 24.01 10.70 -9.77
N PHE A 424 24.20 11.05 -8.50
CA PHE A 424 25.47 10.86 -7.79
C PHE A 424 25.74 9.38 -7.48
N PHE A 425 24.73 8.63 -7.05
CA PHE A 425 24.86 7.21 -6.70
C PHE A 425 24.97 6.29 -7.92
N GLU A 426 24.24 6.57 -9.00
CA GLU A 426 24.31 5.80 -10.25
C GLU A 426 25.70 5.85 -10.90
N LYS A 427 26.39 7.00 -10.82
CA LYS A 427 27.70 7.17 -11.46
C LYS A 427 28.86 6.49 -10.72
N LYS A 428 28.70 6.17 -9.43
CA LYS A 428 29.75 5.50 -8.63
C LYS A 428 29.53 4.02 -8.36
N LYS A 429 28.43 3.40 -8.84
CA LYS A 429 28.07 2.01 -8.47
C LYS A 429 28.10 1.75 -6.95
N ILE A 430 27.84 2.77 -6.14
CA ILE A 430 27.78 2.61 -4.68
C ILE A 430 26.35 2.19 -4.35
N HIS A 431 26.16 0.94 -3.93
CA HIS A 431 24.91 0.47 -3.34
C HIS A 431 24.69 1.15 -1.99
N SER A 432 23.78 2.11 -1.93
CA SER A 432 23.38 2.78 -0.69
C SER A 432 21.96 2.35 -0.28
N GLN A 433 21.83 1.14 0.27
CA GLN A 433 20.59 0.69 0.93
C GLN A 433 20.25 1.52 2.20
N GLY A 434 21.16 2.34 2.72
CA GLY A 434 20.99 3.03 4.00
C GLY A 434 20.60 4.51 3.95
N LEU A 435 20.59 5.18 2.79
CA LEU A 435 20.47 6.66 2.71
C LEU A 435 19.26 7.16 1.89
N VAL A 436 18.44 6.25 1.34
CA VAL A 436 17.19 6.57 0.62
C VAL A 436 15.97 6.60 1.55
N ARG A 437 16.11 6.13 2.80
CA ARG A 437 15.16 6.44 3.89
C ARG A 437 15.48 7.82 4.45
#